data_AF-A0A5N6IV70-F1
#
_entry.id   AF-A0A5N6IV70-F1
#
_cell.length_a   1.000
_cell.length_b   1.000
_cell.length_c   1.000
_cell.angle_alpha   90.00
_cell.angle_beta   90.00
_cell.angle_gamma   90.00
#
_symmetry.space_group_name_H-M   'P 1'
#
loop_
_entity.id
_entity.type
_entity.pdbx_description
1 polymer ?
#
loop_
_entity_poly.entity_id
_entity_poly.type
_entity_poly.pdbx_seq_one_letter_code
_entity_poly.pdbx_strand_id
1 'polypeptide(L)'
;MHVLSIILPLYLALPTTAGSLKPRATYTDCTDSQKQLLSAAVTDAGKMASAGASSLRSNSASSLFQTFFKTTDSSAMDQVASALEKIAEEASQPGGGVVTYSCSPGSINCQSGGFTTTGYASTDGTNGQVNTCPAYFDLPASSDDWGAGE
;
A
#
# COMPACT_ATOMS: atom_id res chain seq x y z
N MET A 1 -17.19 28.56 67.24
CA MET A 1 -16.89 28.72 65.80
C MET A 1 -15.58 28.01 65.52
N HIS A 2 -15.63 26.80 64.97
CA HIS A 2 -14.46 26.00 64.61
C HIS A 2 -14.49 25.80 63.09
N VAL A 3 -13.52 26.38 62.39
CA VAL A 3 -13.39 26.31 60.93
C VAL A 3 -12.52 25.09 60.60
N LEU A 4 -13.12 24.02 60.07
CA LEU A 4 -12.37 22.89 59.53
C LEU A 4 -11.88 23.25 58.12
N SER A 5 -10.57 23.44 57.98
CA SER A 5 -9.90 23.53 56.67
C SER A 5 -9.79 22.14 56.05
N ILE A 6 -10.44 21.92 54.91
CA ILE A 6 -10.31 20.70 54.10
C ILE A 6 -9.32 21.01 52.99
N ILE A 7 -8.11 20.46 53.08
CA ILE A 7 -7.09 20.55 52.04
C ILE A 7 -7.30 19.34 51.11
N LEU A 8 -7.88 19.56 49.93
CA LEU A 8 -8.08 18.52 48.92
C LEU A 8 -6.79 18.41 48.07
N PRO A 9 -6.09 17.26 48.04
CA PRO A 9 -4.90 17.11 47.21
C PRO A 9 -5.33 17.03 45.74
N LEU A 10 -4.94 18.03 44.96
CA LEU A 10 -5.11 18.07 43.52
C LEU A 10 -4.15 17.05 42.88
N TYR A 11 -4.65 15.86 42.58
CA TYR A 11 -3.92 14.88 41.79
C TYR A 11 -3.82 15.38 40.33
N LEU A 12 -2.66 15.92 39.98
CA LEU A 12 -2.28 16.22 38.59
C LEU A 12 -2.12 14.89 37.85
N ALA A 13 -3.16 14.48 37.12
CA ALA A 13 -3.04 13.43 36.12
C ALA A 13 -2.19 13.96 34.96
N LEU A 14 -1.00 13.37 34.78
CA LEU A 14 -0.19 13.58 33.58
C LEU A 14 -1.00 13.07 32.38
N PRO A 15 -1.19 13.85 31.31
CA PRO A 15 -1.80 13.33 30.10
C PRO A 15 -0.84 12.29 29.51
N THR A 16 -1.18 11.01 29.64
CA THR A 16 -0.56 9.96 28.83
C THR A 16 -0.86 10.32 27.39
N THR A 17 0.15 10.75 26.64
CA THR A 17 0.05 10.92 25.20
C THR A 17 -0.19 9.53 24.61
N ALA A 18 -1.46 9.19 24.40
CA ALA A 18 -1.83 8.03 23.62
C ALA A 18 -1.22 8.24 22.22
N GLY A 19 -0.17 7.49 21.90
CA GLY A 19 0.38 7.50 20.55
C GLY A 19 -0.74 7.14 19.58
N SER A 20 -0.91 7.92 18.52
CA SER A 20 -1.89 7.62 17.49
C SER A 20 -1.68 6.18 17.01
N LEU A 21 -2.67 5.33 17.23
CA LEU A 21 -2.67 3.96 16.73
C LEU A 21 -2.60 4.04 15.21
N LYS A 22 -1.48 3.61 14.63
CA LYS A 22 -1.36 3.53 13.17
C LYS A 22 -2.40 2.50 12.70
N PRO A 23 -3.27 2.84 11.73
CA PRO A 23 -4.18 1.88 11.15
C PRO A 23 -3.38 0.64 10.71
N ARG A 24 -3.91 -0.55 11.00
CA ARG A 24 -3.34 -1.78 10.46
C ARG A 24 -3.93 -2.00 9.07
N ALA A 25 -3.08 -2.08 8.06
CA ALA A 25 -3.46 -2.81 6.86
C ALA A 25 -3.91 -4.19 7.30
N THR A 26 -5.08 -4.61 6.85
CA THR A 26 -5.67 -5.87 7.26
C THR A 26 -5.79 -6.77 6.05
N TYR A 27 -5.34 -8.00 6.18
CA TYR A 27 -5.64 -9.05 5.20
C TYR A 27 -6.97 -9.70 5.58
N THR A 28 -8.04 -9.39 4.86
CA THR A 28 -9.40 -9.89 5.12
C THR A 28 -9.79 -10.98 4.14
N ASP A 29 -10.67 -11.89 4.57
CA ASP A 29 -11.25 -12.93 3.71
C ASP A 29 -10.21 -13.85 3.03
N CYS A 30 -9.03 -13.97 3.64
CA CYS A 30 -7.91 -14.77 3.14
C CYS A 30 -7.70 -16.03 3.98
N THR A 31 -7.47 -17.16 3.31
CA THR A 31 -6.79 -18.32 3.92
C THR A 31 -5.34 -17.97 4.28
N ASP A 32 -4.71 -18.76 5.14
CA ASP A 32 -3.31 -18.51 5.53
C ASP A 32 -2.35 -18.56 4.34
N SER A 33 -2.57 -19.48 3.39
CA SER A 33 -1.79 -19.56 2.16
C SER A 33 -1.96 -18.30 1.29
N GLN A 34 -3.19 -17.80 1.16
CA GLN A 34 -3.45 -16.57 0.40
C GLN A 34 -2.85 -15.34 1.09
N LYS A 35 -2.88 -15.26 2.42
CA LYS A 35 -2.20 -14.19 3.18
C LYS A 35 -0.70 -14.20 2.91
N GLN A 36 -0.07 -15.37 2.89
CA GLN A 36 1.36 -15.48 2.61
C GLN A 36 1.69 -15.02 1.19
N LEU A 37 0.93 -15.48 0.19
CA LEU A 37 1.09 -15.07 -1.20
C LEU A 37 0.89 -13.55 -1.39
N LEU A 38 -0.19 -13.00 -0.83
CA LEU A 38 -0.52 -11.59 -0.96
C LEU A 38 0.47 -10.70 -0.20
N SER A 39 0.92 -11.12 0.98
CA SER A 39 1.96 -10.42 1.75
C SER A 39 3.31 -10.42 1.01
N ALA A 40 3.70 -11.55 0.42
CA ALA A 40 4.90 -11.64 -0.40
C ALA A 40 4.80 -10.73 -1.64
N ALA A 41 3.68 -10.77 -2.37
CA ALA A 41 3.44 -9.92 -3.53
C ALA A 41 3.47 -8.43 -3.19
N VAL A 42 2.85 -8.01 -2.07
CA VAL A 42 2.92 -6.61 -1.60
C VAL A 42 4.36 -6.23 -1.27
N THR A 43 5.09 -7.10 -0.57
CA THR A 43 6.50 -6.86 -0.22
C THR A 43 7.37 -6.68 -1.47
N ASP A 44 7.18 -7.53 -2.47
CA ASP A 44 7.95 -7.48 -3.72
C ASP A 44 7.56 -6.25 -4.57
N ALA A 45 6.28 -5.87 -4.60
CA ALA A 45 5.84 -4.61 -5.18
C ALA A 45 6.52 -3.41 -4.51
N GLY A 46 6.68 -3.42 -3.19
CA GLY A 46 7.42 -2.39 -2.46
C GLY A 46 8.89 -2.29 -2.86
N LYS A 47 9.57 -3.43 -3.03
CA LYS A 47 10.96 -3.47 -3.51
C LYS A 47 11.08 -2.92 -4.93
N MET A 48 10.18 -3.31 -5.83
CA MET A 48 10.16 -2.82 -7.21
C MET A 48 9.90 -1.31 -7.26
N ALA A 49 8.95 -0.81 -6.46
CA ALA A 49 8.66 0.61 -6.36
C ALA A 49 9.85 1.40 -5.82
N SER A 50 10.52 0.90 -4.78
CA SER A 50 11.74 1.52 -4.23
C SER A 50 12.88 1.58 -5.27
N ALA A 51 13.09 0.50 -6.03
CA ALA A 51 14.09 0.46 -7.09
C ALA A 51 13.76 1.43 -8.24
N GLY A 52 12.48 1.49 -8.64
CA GLY A 52 11.98 2.42 -9.64
C GLY A 52 12.18 3.88 -9.24
N ALA A 53 11.79 4.24 -8.01
CA ALA A 53 12.02 5.56 -7.45
C ALA A 53 13.50 5.94 -7.45
N SER A 54 14.36 5.05 -6.93
CA SER A 54 15.81 5.28 -6.86
C SER A 54 16.43 5.51 -8.25
N SER A 55 15.97 4.78 -9.26
CA SER A 55 16.44 4.91 -10.64
C SER A 55 16.01 6.23 -11.28
N LEU A 56 14.80 6.71 -10.97
CA LEU A 56 14.32 8.02 -11.42
C LEU A 56 15.06 9.17 -10.73
N ARG A 57 15.28 9.08 -9.40
CA ARG A 57 16.05 10.08 -8.63
C ARG A 57 17.50 10.18 -9.11
N SER A 58 18.08 9.07 -9.54
CA SER A 58 19.45 9.03 -10.08
C SER A 58 19.52 9.36 -11.59
N ASN A 59 18.38 9.67 -12.21
CA ASN A 59 18.24 9.93 -13.65
C ASN A 59 18.77 8.80 -14.56
N SER A 60 18.94 7.59 -14.04
CA SER A 60 19.46 6.44 -14.78
C SER A 60 18.40 5.73 -15.62
N ALA A 61 17.12 6.03 -15.39
CA ALA A 61 15.97 5.41 -16.06
C ALA A 61 15.22 6.35 -17.02
N SER A 62 15.78 7.49 -17.43
CA SER A 62 15.07 8.49 -18.26
C SER A 62 14.55 7.96 -19.61
N SER A 63 15.34 7.16 -20.33
CA SER A 63 14.91 6.54 -21.59
C SER A 63 13.80 5.51 -21.39
N LEU A 64 13.88 4.72 -20.32
CA LEU A 64 12.84 3.76 -19.96
C LEU A 64 11.56 4.49 -19.51
N PHE A 65 11.71 5.55 -18.72
CA PHE A 65 10.61 6.40 -18.29
C PHE A 65 9.86 7.00 -19.47
N GLN A 66 10.58 7.53 -20.47
CA GLN A 66 9.97 8.03 -21.70
C GLN A 66 9.20 6.95 -22.46
N THR A 67 9.64 5.69 -22.40
CA THR A 67 8.93 4.58 -23.06
C THR A 67 7.52 4.39 -22.48
N PHE A 68 7.34 4.53 -21.16
CA PHE A 68 6.05 4.36 -20.49
C PHE A 68 5.24 5.65 -20.39
N PHE A 69 5.87 6.73 -19.93
CA PHE A 69 5.20 8.00 -19.61
C PHE A 69 5.23 9.01 -20.77
N LYS A 70 5.91 8.66 -21.88
CA LYS A 70 5.99 9.46 -23.12
C LYS A 70 6.53 10.89 -22.93
N THR A 71 7.24 11.13 -21.82
CA THR A 71 7.91 12.41 -21.51
C THR A 71 9.25 12.16 -20.81
N THR A 72 10.11 13.17 -20.80
CA THR A 72 11.35 13.25 -20.03
C THR A 72 11.36 14.45 -19.08
N ASP A 73 10.20 15.07 -18.84
CA ASP A 73 10.08 16.23 -17.95
C ASP A 73 10.49 15.88 -16.53
N SER A 74 11.44 16.63 -15.96
CA SER A 74 11.95 16.37 -14.61
C SER A 74 10.84 16.42 -13.54
N SER A 75 9.89 17.36 -13.68
CA SER A 75 8.72 17.45 -12.79
C SER A 75 7.84 16.20 -12.87
N ALA A 76 7.66 15.61 -14.06
CA ALA A 76 6.91 14.37 -14.22
C ALA A 76 7.66 13.19 -13.60
N MET A 77 8.98 13.12 -13.81
CA MET A 77 9.84 12.08 -13.20
C MET A 77 9.82 12.18 -11.66
N ASP A 78 9.90 13.39 -11.10
CA ASP A 78 9.81 13.63 -9.66
C ASP A 78 8.45 13.23 -9.08
N GLN A 79 7.35 13.52 -9.80
CA GLN A 79 6.01 13.11 -9.39
C GLN A 79 5.87 11.58 -9.34
N VAL A 80 6.35 10.88 -10.37
CA VAL A 80 6.30 9.41 -10.41
C VAL A 80 7.23 8.80 -9.37
N ALA A 81 8.45 9.32 -9.19
CA ALA A 81 9.36 8.87 -8.14
C ALA A 81 8.73 9.01 -6.75
N SER A 82 8.09 10.16 -6.48
CA SER A 82 7.40 10.41 -5.21
C SER A 82 6.20 9.48 -5.00
N ALA A 83 5.49 9.11 -6.06
CA ALA A 83 4.40 8.13 -5.99
C ALA A 83 4.94 6.72 -5.69
N LEU A 84 6.04 6.31 -6.33
CA LEU A 84 6.70 5.03 -6.08
C LEU A 84 7.28 4.93 -4.67
N GLU A 85 7.83 6.02 -4.13
CA GLU A 85 8.28 6.10 -2.73
C GLU A 85 7.14 5.84 -1.75
N LYS A 86 5.96 6.44 -1.98
CA LYS A 86 4.77 6.19 -1.16
C LYS A 86 4.28 4.75 -1.25
N ILE A 87 4.32 4.16 -2.45
CA ILE A 87 3.97 2.74 -2.64
C ILE A 87 4.95 1.86 -1.87
N ALA A 88 6.26 2.15 -1.94
CA ALA A 88 7.28 1.42 -1.20
C ALA A 88 7.10 1.55 0.32
N GLU A 89 6.75 2.73 0.82
CA GLU A 89 6.48 2.96 2.24
C GLU A 89 5.27 2.15 2.74
N GLU A 90 4.16 2.19 2.01
CA GLU A 90 2.96 1.40 2.35
C GLU A 90 3.27 -0.10 2.31
N ALA A 91 3.93 -0.57 1.24
CA ALA A 91 4.30 -1.97 1.06
C ALA A 91 5.36 -2.49 2.05
N SER A 92 6.18 -1.60 2.63
CA SER A 92 7.15 -1.98 3.67
C SER A 92 6.50 -2.36 4.99
N GLN A 93 5.21 -2.08 5.13
CA GLN A 93 4.39 -2.41 6.29
C GLN A 93 3.33 -3.45 5.90
N PRO A 94 3.68 -4.68 5.49
CA PRO A 94 2.66 -5.68 5.16
C PRO A 94 1.82 -5.98 6.41
N GLY A 95 0.53 -5.63 6.37
CA GLY A 95 -0.35 -5.69 7.55
C GLY A 95 -0.30 -4.46 8.49
N GLY A 96 0.36 -3.37 8.06
CA GLY A 96 0.32 -2.02 8.62
C GLY A 96 0.05 -0.97 7.53
N GLY A 97 -0.41 0.23 7.88
CA GLY A 97 -0.70 1.27 6.89
C GLY A 97 -2.20 1.45 6.64
N VAL A 98 -2.52 2.18 5.57
CA VAL A 98 -3.89 2.66 5.28
C VAL A 98 -4.62 1.82 4.23
N VAL A 99 -3.97 0.80 3.66
CA VAL A 99 -4.56 -0.07 2.64
C VAL A 99 -4.98 -1.41 3.23
N THR A 100 -6.26 -1.76 3.10
CA THR A 100 -6.78 -3.09 3.43
C THR A 100 -6.78 -3.97 2.19
N TYR A 101 -6.37 -5.23 2.34
CA TYR A 101 -6.24 -6.20 1.26
C TYR A 101 -7.20 -7.37 1.50
N SER A 102 -8.21 -7.54 0.66
CA SER A 102 -9.15 -8.66 0.72
C SER A 102 -8.83 -9.72 -0.32
N CYS A 103 -8.84 -10.99 0.09
CA CYS A 103 -8.74 -12.13 -0.82
C CYS A 103 -10.08 -12.52 -1.47
N SER A 104 -11.12 -11.71 -1.24
CA SER A 104 -12.46 -11.87 -1.81
C SER A 104 -12.78 -10.68 -2.73
N PRO A 105 -13.54 -10.88 -3.82
CA PRO A 105 -13.91 -9.81 -4.75
C PRO A 105 -14.95 -8.84 -4.19
N GLY A 106 -15.40 -9.00 -2.94
CA GLY A 106 -16.39 -8.10 -2.34
C GLY A 106 -17.70 -8.09 -3.14
N SER A 107 -18.09 -6.92 -3.64
CA SER A 107 -19.33 -6.72 -4.40
C SER A 107 -19.16 -6.76 -5.93
N ILE A 108 -17.95 -6.93 -6.46
CA ILE A 108 -17.73 -6.95 -7.90
C ILE A 108 -17.87 -8.37 -8.46
N ASN A 109 -18.31 -8.47 -9.71
CA ASN A 109 -18.22 -9.70 -10.48
C ASN A 109 -16.90 -9.74 -11.25
N CYS A 110 -16.02 -10.68 -10.91
CA CYS A 110 -14.75 -10.86 -11.61
C CYS A 110 -15.00 -11.33 -13.04
N GLN A 111 -14.69 -10.49 -14.02
CA GLN A 111 -14.82 -10.88 -15.42
C GLN A 111 -13.74 -11.90 -15.78
N SER A 112 -14.12 -12.92 -16.57
CA SER A 112 -13.23 -13.92 -17.16
C SER A 112 -13.42 -13.93 -18.67
N GLY A 113 -12.35 -14.21 -19.42
CA GLY A 113 -12.34 -14.19 -20.89
C GLY A 113 -11.03 -13.65 -21.45
N GLY A 114 -11.09 -12.88 -22.54
CA GLY A 114 -9.88 -12.28 -23.16
C GLY A 114 -9.11 -11.31 -22.26
N PHE A 115 -9.78 -10.71 -21.27
CA PHE A 115 -9.17 -9.97 -20.17
C PHE A 115 -9.76 -10.46 -18.84
N THR A 116 -8.94 -11.17 -18.06
CA THR A 116 -9.35 -11.67 -16.75
C THR A 116 -9.07 -10.62 -15.69
N THR A 117 -10.10 -10.22 -14.94
CA THR A 117 -9.94 -9.32 -13.79
C THR A 117 -9.25 -10.06 -12.66
N THR A 118 -8.11 -9.54 -12.21
CA THR A 118 -7.33 -10.11 -11.10
C THR A 118 -7.61 -9.39 -9.78
N GLY A 119 -8.13 -8.17 -9.83
CA GLY A 119 -8.57 -7.45 -8.65
C GLY A 119 -9.01 -6.05 -8.99
N TYR A 120 -9.42 -5.31 -7.96
CA TYR A 120 -9.73 -3.90 -8.06
C TYR A 120 -9.29 -3.17 -6.79
N ALA A 121 -9.01 -1.89 -6.94
CA ALA A 121 -8.70 -1.01 -5.83
C ALA A 121 -9.69 0.16 -5.79
N SER A 122 -10.06 0.57 -4.59
CA SER A 122 -10.83 1.79 -4.32
C SER A 122 -10.18 2.56 -3.19
N THR A 123 -10.30 3.88 -3.21
CA THR A 123 -9.83 4.73 -2.11
C THR A 123 -10.83 5.84 -1.83
N ASP A 124 -10.97 6.21 -0.57
CA ASP A 124 -11.73 7.40 -0.13
C ASP A 124 -10.84 8.67 -0.09
N GLY A 125 -9.58 8.56 -0.56
CA GLY A 125 -8.55 9.60 -0.48
C GLY A 125 -7.64 9.51 0.74
N THR A 126 -8.00 8.69 1.74
CA THR A 126 -7.21 8.44 2.97
C THR A 126 -6.87 6.96 3.14
N ASN A 127 -7.88 6.08 3.03
CA ASN A 127 -7.74 4.64 3.12
C ASN A 127 -7.90 3.99 1.75
N GLY A 128 -7.14 2.91 1.53
CA GLY A 128 -7.26 2.08 0.35
C GLY A 128 -7.96 0.77 0.69
N GLN A 129 -8.70 0.24 -0.27
CA GLN A 129 -9.21 -1.12 -0.25
C GLN A 129 -8.82 -1.79 -1.57
N VAL A 130 -8.08 -2.89 -1.48
CA VAL A 130 -7.73 -3.75 -2.61
C VAL A 130 -8.47 -5.07 -2.41
N ASN A 131 -9.17 -5.53 -3.42
CA ASN A 131 -9.89 -6.80 -3.40
C ASN A 131 -9.42 -7.64 -4.58
N THR A 132 -9.03 -8.87 -4.31
CA THR A 132 -8.54 -9.78 -5.36
C THR A 132 -9.66 -10.67 -5.88
N CYS A 133 -9.61 -10.94 -7.18
CA CYS A 133 -10.39 -12.00 -7.81
C CYS A 133 -9.65 -13.35 -7.71
N PRO A 134 -10.35 -14.50 -7.84
CA PRO A 134 -9.72 -15.82 -7.73
C PRO A 134 -8.49 -15.99 -8.65
N ALA A 135 -8.58 -15.47 -9.88
CA ALA A 135 -7.52 -15.54 -10.87
C ALA A 135 -6.20 -14.87 -10.43
N TYR A 136 -6.22 -13.98 -9.44
CA TYR A 136 -5.00 -13.39 -8.87
C TYR A 136 -4.02 -14.44 -8.38
N PHE A 137 -4.53 -15.49 -7.74
CA PHE A 137 -3.71 -16.52 -7.09
C PHE A 137 -3.22 -17.60 -8.07
N ASP A 138 -3.71 -17.58 -9.31
CA ASP A 138 -3.27 -18.49 -10.38
C ASP A 138 -2.12 -17.87 -11.21
N LEU A 139 -1.79 -16.60 -10.99
CA LEU A 139 -0.72 -15.90 -11.69
C LEU A 139 0.65 -16.12 -11.04
N PRO A 140 1.74 -16.09 -11.83
CA PRO A 140 3.09 -16.09 -11.27
C PRO A 140 3.33 -14.82 -10.45
N ALA A 141 4.18 -14.93 -9.42
CA ALA A 141 4.51 -13.82 -8.52
C ALA A 141 5.21 -12.64 -9.24
N SER A 142 5.94 -12.93 -10.31
CA SER A 142 6.58 -11.96 -11.19
C SER A 142 6.57 -12.46 -12.63
N SER A 143 6.59 -11.52 -13.57
CA SER A 143 6.86 -11.82 -14.98
C SER A 143 8.36 -11.75 -15.23
N ASP A 144 8.97 -12.83 -15.69
CA ASP A 144 10.37 -12.85 -16.14
C ASP A 144 10.50 -12.44 -17.63
N ASP A 145 9.37 -12.25 -18.31
CA ASP A 145 9.30 -11.75 -19.67
C ASP A 145 9.31 -10.22 -19.66
N TRP A 146 10.40 -9.60 -20.13
CA TRP A 146 10.47 -8.15 -20.31
C TRP A 146 9.53 -7.78 -21.44
N GLY A 147 8.30 -7.36 -21.11
CA GLY A 147 7.21 -6.97 -22.01
C GLY A 147 7.69 -6.72 -23.43
N ALA A 148 7.67 -7.78 -24.25
CA ALA A 148 8.11 -7.72 -25.63
C ALA A 148 7.29 -6.65 -26.32
N GLY A 149 7.99 -5.69 -26.93
CA GLY A 149 7.36 -4.61 -27.66
C GLY A 149 6.36 -5.16 -28.68
N GLU A 150 5.12 -4.71 -28.56
CA GLU A 150 4.18 -4.62 -29.65
C GLU A 150 3.99 -3.15 -30.01
#